data_AF-A0A645C2Z8-F1
#
_entry.id   AF-A0A645C2Z8-F1
#
_cell.length_a   1.000
_cell.length_b   1.000
_cell.length_c   1.000
_cell.angle_alpha   90.00
_cell.angle_beta   90.00
_cell.angle_gamma   90.00
#
_symmetry.space_group_name_H-M   'P 1'
#
loop_
_entity.id
_entity.type
_entity.pdbx_description
1 polymer ?
#
loop_
_entity_poly.entity_id
_entity_poly.type
_entity_poly.pdbx_seq_one_letter_code
_entity_poly.pdbx_strand_id
1 'polypeptide(L)'
;MGVYSPAGVVGIVDHVSKNYCLVRSVLHSEVTISTTVKNKGVTGTCMWDGVNYAYGVLKDIPVHVKLKQGDTLLTSSFSGIFPAGIPVGYVSDFSTDATRAFYNIRFRFAADFGDLTSVYIIRNLIKGELDELEKLKEAKNEQ
;
A
#
# COMPACT_ATOMS: atom_id res chain seq x y z
N MET A 1 -4.70 6.12 -9.72
CA MET A 1 -4.73 7.22 -8.72
C MET A 1 -5.02 6.60 -7.36
N GLY A 2 -4.38 7.05 -6.28
CA GLY A 2 -4.65 6.53 -4.94
C GLY A 2 -5.90 7.15 -4.32
N VAL A 3 -6.54 6.45 -3.39
CA VAL A 3 -7.67 6.94 -2.60
C VAL A 3 -7.36 6.75 -1.12
N TYR A 4 -7.52 7.81 -0.33
CA TYR A 4 -7.27 7.79 1.10
C TYR A 4 -8.32 8.59 1.87
N SER A 5 -8.41 8.33 3.17
CA SER A 5 -9.16 9.11 4.14
C SER A 5 -8.20 9.72 5.16
N PRO A 6 -8.63 10.69 5.99
CA PRO A 6 -7.79 11.22 7.07
C PRO A 6 -7.26 10.14 8.04
N ALA A 7 -7.96 9.00 8.13
CA ALA A 7 -7.56 7.87 8.97
C ALA A 7 -6.51 6.96 8.29
N GLY A 8 -6.56 6.80 6.97
CA GLY A 8 -5.59 5.97 6.26
C GLY A 8 -5.93 5.65 4.80
N VAL A 9 -5.19 4.71 4.22
CA VAL A 9 -5.39 4.28 2.82
C VAL A 9 -6.70 3.51 2.65
N VAL A 10 -7.44 3.85 1.59
CA VAL A 10 -8.76 3.27 1.28
C VAL A 10 -8.69 2.33 0.08
N GLY A 11 -8.00 2.72 -0.99
CA GLY A 11 -7.97 1.92 -2.21
C GLY A 11 -7.34 2.64 -3.39
N ILE A 12 -7.52 2.08 -4.58
CA ILE A 12 -6.97 2.58 -5.83
C ILE A 12 -8.12 2.80 -6.82
N VAL A 13 -8.13 3.93 -7.50
CA VAL A 13 -9.09 4.20 -8.58
C VAL A 13 -8.82 3.22 -9.73
N ASP A 14 -9.87 2.51 -10.13
CA ASP A 14 -9.83 1.47 -11.16
C ASP A 14 -10.39 2.00 -12.49
N HIS A 15 -11.66 2.43 -12.48
CA HIS A 15 -12.34 2.98 -13.65
C HIS A 15 -12.82 4.40 -13.38
N VAL A 16 -12.80 5.25 -14.41
CA VAL A 16 -13.27 6.63 -14.33
C VAL A 16 -14.29 6.91 -15.43
N SER A 17 -15.28 7.72 -15.10
CA SER A 17 -16.26 8.30 -16.01
C SER A 17 -16.22 9.83 -15.86
N LYS A 18 -17.12 10.55 -16.55
CA LYS A 18 -17.15 12.01 -16.52
C LYS A 18 -17.27 12.60 -15.10
N ASN A 19 -18.10 11.99 -14.24
CA ASN A 19 -18.41 12.52 -12.90
C ASN A 19 -18.23 11.49 -11.77
N TYR A 20 -17.94 10.23 -12.10
CA TYR A 20 -17.85 9.13 -11.14
C TYR A 20 -16.62 8.28 -11.39
N CYS A 21 -16.14 7.59 -10.36
CA CYS A 21 -15.10 6.59 -10.49
C CYS A 21 -15.45 5.35 -9.66
N LEU A 22 -14.93 4.20 -10.08
CA LEU A 22 -14.92 2.97 -9.31
C LEU A 22 -13.58 2.87 -8.58
N VAL A 23 -13.65 2.57 -7.28
CA VAL A 23 -12.47 2.41 -6.43
C VAL A 23 -12.37 0.96 -6.03
N ARG A 24 -11.22 0.34 -6.33
CA ARG A 24 -10.88 -0.97 -5.79
C ARG A 24 -10.29 -0.79 -4.40
N SER A 25 -11.01 -1.26 -3.39
CA SER A 25 -10.61 -1.15 -1.99
C SER A 25 -9.31 -1.92 -1.72
N VAL A 26 -8.55 -1.51 -0.70
CA VAL A 26 -7.45 -2.32 -0.15
C VAL A 26 -7.93 -3.66 0.39
N LEU A 27 -9.23 -3.81 0.62
CA LEU A 27 -9.91 -5.07 0.95
C LEU A 27 -10.21 -5.93 -0.29
N HIS A 28 -9.36 -5.84 -1.32
CA HIS A 28 -9.40 -6.70 -2.48
C HIS A 28 -8.04 -7.41 -2.58
N SER A 29 -8.05 -8.73 -2.77
CA SER A 29 -6.83 -9.57 -2.72
C SER A 29 -5.78 -9.18 -3.78
N GLU A 30 -6.22 -8.65 -4.91
CA GLU A 30 -5.34 -8.14 -5.98
C GLU A 30 -4.74 -6.76 -5.69
N VAL A 31 -5.25 -6.03 -4.70
CA VAL A 31 -4.71 -4.71 -4.34
C VAL A 31 -3.51 -4.90 -3.42
N THR A 32 -2.35 -4.52 -3.94
CA THR A 32 -1.10 -4.49 -3.18
C THR A 32 -0.62 -3.06 -2.99
N ILE A 33 -0.12 -2.76 -1.80
CA ILE A 33 0.41 -1.44 -1.46
C ILE A 33 1.82 -1.58 -0.91
N SER A 34 2.77 -0.89 -1.55
CA SER A 34 4.12 -0.76 -1.02
C SER A 34 4.09 0.02 0.29
N THR A 35 4.53 -0.63 1.36
CA THR A 35 4.35 -0.15 2.74
C THR A 35 5.66 -0.23 3.50
N THR A 36 6.05 0.87 4.13
CA THR A 36 7.26 0.98 4.95
C THR A 36 6.88 0.97 6.43
N VAL A 37 7.68 0.27 7.25
CA VAL A 37 7.55 0.35 8.71
C VAL A 37 8.20 1.66 9.18
N LYS A 38 7.43 2.47 9.92
CA LYS A 38 7.88 3.79 10.40
C LYS A 38 9.22 3.69 11.13
N ASN A 39 10.18 4.53 10.76
CA ASN A 39 11.54 4.61 11.32
C ASN A 39 12.42 3.34 11.14
N LYS A 40 12.05 2.40 10.25
CA LYS A 40 12.88 1.22 9.96
C LYS A 40 13.51 1.25 8.58
N GLY A 41 12.98 2.07 7.66
CA GLY A 41 13.51 2.19 6.29
C GLY A 41 13.33 0.95 5.42
N VAL A 42 12.59 -0.06 5.90
CA VAL A 42 12.31 -1.29 5.16
C VAL A 42 10.89 -1.25 4.63
N THR A 43 10.77 -1.62 3.36
CA THR A 43 9.50 -1.67 2.63
C THR A 43 9.11 -3.12 2.39
N GLY A 44 7.83 -3.41 2.56
CA GLY A 44 7.22 -4.68 2.23
C GLY A 44 5.93 -4.48 1.45
N THR A 45 5.28 -5.60 1.13
CA THR A 45 4.04 -5.63 0.35
C THR A 45 2.86 -5.85 1.27
N CYS A 46 1.99 -4.85 1.38
CA CYS A 46 0.72 -4.94 2.09
C CYS A 46 -0.36 -5.50 1.16
N MET A 47 -1.12 -6.49 1.63
CA MET A 47 -2.27 -7.05 0.94
C MET A 47 -3.35 -7.50 1.94
N TRP A 48 -4.60 -7.61 1.48
CA TRP A 48 -5.67 -8.22 2.26
C TRP A 48 -5.75 -9.73 2.01
N ASP A 49 -5.99 -10.50 3.08
CA ASP A 49 -5.99 -11.97 3.05
C ASP A 49 -7.37 -12.61 2.78
N GLY A 50 -8.42 -11.79 2.67
CA GLY A 50 -9.79 -12.29 2.43
C GLY A 50 -10.54 -12.71 3.69
N VAL A 51 -9.92 -12.69 4.87
CA VAL A 51 -10.48 -13.31 6.08
C VAL A 51 -11.23 -12.31 6.94
N ASN A 52 -10.60 -11.16 7.26
CA ASN A 52 -11.20 -10.15 8.13
C ASN A 52 -10.90 -8.75 7.61
N TYR A 53 -11.94 -7.95 7.38
CA TYR A 53 -11.82 -6.60 6.82
C TYR A 53 -10.96 -5.64 7.68
N ALA A 54 -10.84 -5.90 8.98
CA ALA A 54 -10.05 -5.06 9.88
C ALA A 54 -8.55 -5.34 9.79
N TYR A 55 -8.14 -6.48 9.22
CA TYR A 55 -6.75 -6.93 9.23
C TYR A 55 -6.22 -7.19 7.83
N GLY A 56 -4.97 -6.81 7.60
CA GLY A 56 -4.21 -7.17 6.42
C GLY A 56 -2.93 -7.91 6.78
N VAL A 57 -2.21 -8.33 5.75
CA VAL A 57 -0.93 -9.00 5.86
C VAL A 57 0.15 -8.17 5.16
N LEU A 58 1.27 -7.97 5.84
CA LEU A 58 2.47 -7.35 5.31
C LEU A 58 3.55 -8.43 5.15
N LYS A 59 4.02 -8.59 3.92
CA LYS A 59 5.06 -9.53 3.51
C LYS A 59 6.34 -8.81 3.13
N ASP A 60 7.38 -9.57 2.84
CA ASP A 60 8.68 -9.10 2.32
C ASP A 60 9.49 -8.24 3.31
N ILE A 61 9.22 -8.38 4.61
CA ILE A 61 10.03 -7.73 5.65
C ILE A 61 11.08 -8.74 6.18
N PRO A 62 12.38 -8.46 6.04
CA PRO A 62 13.43 -9.35 6.55
C PRO A 62 13.43 -9.49 8.08
N VAL A 63 13.77 -10.68 8.58
CA VAL A 63 13.77 -10.97 10.03
C VAL A 63 14.78 -10.19 10.87
N HIS A 64 15.81 -9.61 10.24
CA HIS A 64 16.79 -8.78 10.97
C HIS A 64 16.20 -7.43 11.43
N VAL A 65 15.03 -7.04 10.91
CA VAL A 65 14.33 -5.82 11.30
C VAL A 65 13.62 -6.05 12.63
N LYS A 66 13.99 -5.27 13.66
CA LYS A 66 13.31 -5.33 14.96
C LYS A 66 11.90 -4.73 14.86
N LEU A 67 10.89 -5.58 14.76
CA LEU A 67 9.47 -5.21 14.78
C LEU A 67 8.90 -5.21 16.20
N LYS A 68 7.89 -4.39 16.43
CA LYS A 68 7.09 -4.37 17.67
C LYS A 68 5.61 -4.31 17.33
N GLN A 69 4.79 -4.92 18.19
CA GLN A 69 3.34 -4.70 18.13
C GLN A 69 3.05 -3.21 18.37
N GLY A 70 2.12 -2.67 17.59
CA GLY A 70 1.79 -1.25 17.56
C GLY A 70 2.64 -0.40 16.61
N ASP A 71 3.67 -0.95 15.97
CA ASP A 71 4.46 -0.21 14.97
C ASP A 71 3.55 0.31 13.84
N THR A 72 3.75 1.57 13.45
CA THR A 72 2.96 2.21 12.39
C THR A 72 3.47 1.82 11.01
N LEU A 73 2.54 1.44 10.15
CA LEU A 73 2.78 1.15 8.74
C LEU A 73 2.37 2.35 7.89
N LEU A 74 3.26 2.81 7.03
CA LEU A 74 3.08 3.98 6.17
C LEU A 74 3.23 3.59 4.71
N THR A 75 2.53 4.25 3.80
CA THR A 75 2.78 4.11 2.37
C THR A 75 4.22 4.46 2.04
N SER A 76 4.81 3.72 1.11
CA SER A 76 6.09 4.08 0.50
C SER A 76 5.86 4.74 -0.85
N SER A 77 6.85 5.53 -1.31
CA SER A 77 6.79 6.21 -2.61
C SER A 77 7.09 5.29 -3.80
N PHE A 78 7.27 3.98 -3.58
CA PHE A 78 7.83 3.06 -4.58
C PHE A 78 6.85 2.69 -5.69
N SER A 79 5.54 2.64 -5.42
CA SER A 79 4.54 2.24 -6.42
C SER A 79 4.05 3.38 -7.33
N GLY A 80 4.43 4.63 -7.05
CA GLY A 80 3.97 5.82 -7.79
C GLY A 80 2.48 6.15 -7.65
N ILE A 81 1.71 5.36 -6.89
CA ILE A 81 0.26 5.55 -6.66
C ILE A 81 0.00 6.42 -5.43
N PHE A 82 0.75 6.17 -4.35
CA PHE A 82 0.65 6.90 -3.10
C PHE A 82 1.96 7.66 -2.82
N PRO A 83 1.90 8.90 -2.31
CA PRO A 83 3.06 9.54 -1.71
C PRO A 83 3.46 8.76 -0.46
N ALA A 84 4.71 8.93 -0.02
CA ALA A 84 5.16 8.34 1.23
C ALA A 84 4.48 9.01 2.44
N GLY A 85 4.19 8.23 3.48
CA GLY A 85 3.77 8.75 4.79
C GLY A 85 2.27 8.70 5.11
N ILE A 86 1.44 8.10 4.26
CA ILE A 86 0.01 7.89 4.58
C ILE A 86 -0.13 6.65 5.46
N PRO A 87 -0.87 6.70 6.58
CA PRO A 87 -1.12 5.53 7.41
C PRO A 87 -1.83 4.40 6.64
N VAL A 88 -1.23 3.22 6.65
CA VAL A 88 -1.84 1.98 6.16
C VAL A 88 -2.48 1.24 7.32
N GLY A 89 -1.77 1.17 8.46
CA GLY A 89 -2.21 0.39 9.61
C GLY A 89 -1.21 0.30 10.74
N TYR A 90 -1.47 -0.60 11.67
CA TYR A 90 -0.66 -0.83 12.87
C TYR A 90 -0.39 -2.32 13.05
N VAL A 91 0.86 -2.69 13.30
CA VAL A 91 1.25 -4.09 13.51
C VAL A 91 0.48 -4.67 14.70
N SER A 92 -0.21 -5.79 14.46
CA SER A 92 -0.98 -6.50 15.48
C SER A 92 -0.23 -7.74 15.96
N ASP A 93 0.29 -8.52 15.03
CA ASP A 93 1.04 -9.75 15.32
C ASP A 93 2.05 -10.04 14.21
N PHE A 94 3.08 -10.81 14.50
CA PHE A 94 4.06 -11.21 13.48
C PHE A 94 4.68 -12.57 13.80
N SER A 95 4.84 -13.39 12.76
CA SER A 95 5.51 -14.69 12.82
C SER A 95 6.56 -14.78 11.73
N THR A 96 7.46 -15.76 11.82
CA THR A 96 8.43 -16.04 10.75
C THR A 96 7.84 -17.01 9.75
N ASP A 97 8.09 -16.77 8.47
CA ASP A 97 7.68 -17.70 7.41
C ASP A 97 8.47 -19.04 7.48
N ALA A 98 8.07 -20.05 6.70
CA ALA A 98 8.67 -21.40 6.72
C ALA A 98 10.18 -21.39 6.46
N THR A 99 10.66 -20.46 5.64
CA THR A 99 12.09 -20.26 5.34
C THR A 99 12.85 -19.48 6.42
N ARG A 100 12.13 -18.90 7.40
CA ARG A 100 12.63 -18.00 8.45
C ARG A 100 13.42 -16.78 7.95
N ALA A 101 13.34 -16.46 6.66
CA ALA A 101 14.02 -15.31 6.06
C ALA A 101 13.20 -14.02 6.19
N PHE A 102 11.87 -14.13 6.13
CA PHE A 102 10.93 -13.02 6.15
C PHE A 102 9.88 -13.18 7.26
N TYR A 103 9.38 -12.05 7.73
CA TYR A 103 8.21 -12.02 8.60
C TYR A 103 6.92 -12.13 7.79
N ASN A 104 5.96 -12.83 8.36
CA ASN A 104 4.55 -12.74 8.02
C ASN A 104 3.87 -11.89 9.10
N ILE A 105 3.54 -10.65 8.75
CA ILE A 105 3.07 -9.65 9.72
C ILE A 105 1.57 -9.45 9.51
N ARG A 106 0.79 -9.67 10.55
CA ARG A 106 -0.62 -9.29 10.60
C ARG A 106 -0.74 -7.88 11.19
N PHE A 107 -1.46 -7.01 10.51
CA PHE A 107 -1.66 -5.63 10.96
C PHE A 107 -3.13 -5.25 10.87
N ARG A 108 -3.56 -4.28 11.69
CA ARG A 108 -4.90 -3.70 11.64
C ARG A 108 -4.90 -2.49 10.72
N PHE A 109 -5.83 -2.40 9.77
CA PHE A 109 -5.96 -1.23 8.91
C PHE A 109 -6.22 0.03 9.73
N ALA A 110 -5.64 1.15 9.30
CA ALA A 110 -5.85 2.44 9.94
C ALA A 110 -7.17 3.08 9.51
N ALA A 111 -7.58 2.86 8.26
CA ALA A 111 -8.89 3.28 7.76
C ALA A 111 -10.00 2.40 8.35
N ASP A 112 -11.07 3.04 8.79
CA ASP A 112 -12.30 2.36 9.19
C ASP A 112 -13.24 2.28 7.98
N PHE A 113 -13.48 1.07 7.48
CA PHE A 113 -14.38 0.81 6.36
C PHE A 113 -15.86 0.76 6.78
N GLY A 114 -16.16 0.71 8.08
CA GLY A 114 -17.52 0.78 8.61
C GLY A 114 -18.09 2.20 8.67
N ASP A 115 -17.23 3.21 8.76
CA ASP A 115 -17.61 4.63 8.89
C ASP A 115 -16.90 5.52 7.85
N LEU A 116 -16.85 5.05 6.60
CA LEU A 116 -16.17 5.77 5.52
C LEU A 116 -17.09 6.81 4.88
N THR A 117 -17.11 8.03 5.43
CA THR A 117 -17.99 9.10 4.95
C THR A 117 -17.38 9.97 3.83
N SER A 118 -16.08 10.23 3.87
CA SER A 118 -15.40 11.12 2.90
C SER A 118 -14.01 10.62 2.56
N VAL A 119 -13.65 10.72 1.28
CA VAL A 119 -12.38 10.25 0.74
C VAL A 119 -11.78 11.28 -0.20
N TYR A 120 -10.47 11.21 -0.35
CA TYR A 120 -9.67 12.08 -1.19
C TYR A 120 -8.95 11.26 -2.25
N ILE A 121 -8.89 11.80 -3.47
CA ILE A 121 -8.18 11.20 -4.59
C ILE A 121 -6.80 11.84 -4.70
N ILE A 122 -5.78 11.00 -4.79
CA ILE A 122 -4.40 11.38 -5.00
C ILE A 122 -4.08 11.27 -6.48
N ARG A 123 -3.78 12.41 -7.09
CA ARG A 123 -3.29 12.52 -8.46
C ARG A 123 -1.81 12.85 -8.46
N ASN A 124 -1.01 11.98 -9.07
CA ASN A 124 0.37 12.31 -9.39
C ASN A 124 0.38 13.19 -10.65
N LEU A 125 0.80 14.45 -10.51
CA LEU A 125 0.79 15.43 -11.59
C LEU A 125 1.91 15.21 -12.61
N ILE A 126 3.01 14.58 -12.20
CA ILE A 126 4.23 14.39 -13.01
C ILE A 126 4.23 13.02 -13.70
N LYS A 127 3.25 12.15 -13.38
CA LYS A 127 3.20 10.78 -13.89
C LYS A 127 3.25 10.70 -15.43
N GLY A 128 2.61 11.62 -16.13
CA GLY A 128 2.63 11.64 -17.60
C GLY A 128 4.04 11.76 -18.19
N GLU A 129 4.84 12.71 -17.66
CA GLU A 129 6.23 12.89 -18.10
C GLU A 129 7.10 11.68 -17.75
N LEU A 130 6.85 11.05 -16.59
CA LEU A 130 7.58 9.86 -16.16
C LEU A 130 7.28 8.67 -17.08
N ASP A 131 6.00 8.43 -17.39
CA ASP A 131 5.57 7.35 -18.28
C ASP A 131 6.14 7.53 -19.72
N GLU A 132 6.29 8.78 -20.19
CA GLU A 132 6.95 9.09 -21.47
C GLU A 132 8.45 8.81 -21.43
N LEU A 133 9.13 9.20 -20.35
CA LEU A 133 10.56 8.97 -20.18
C LEU A 133 10.90 7.46 -20.12
N GLU A 134 10.07 6.67 -19.44
CA GLU A 134 10.24 5.21 -19.34
C GLU A 134 10.11 4.55 -20.72
N LYS A 135 9.13 4.92 -21.54
CA LYS A 135 8.97 4.42 -22.91
C LYS A 135 10.19 4.70 -23.78
N LEU A 136 10.79 5.88 -23.66
CA LEU A 136 12.00 6.25 -24.42
C LEU A 136 13.21 5.39 -24.02
N LYS A 137 13.28 4.95 -22.77
CA LYS A 137 14.34 4.07 -22.28
C LYS A 137 14.19 2.63 -22.79
N GLU A 138 12.97 2.12 -22.84
CA GLU A 138 12.67 0.78 -23.35
C GLU A 138 12.94 0.67 -24.86
N ALA A 139 12.51 1.65 -25.65
CA ALA A 139 12.76 1.69 -27.09
C ALA A 139 14.26 1.75 -27.47
N LYS A 140 15.12 2.25 -26.57
CA LYS A 140 16.57 2.25 -26.75
C LYS A 140 17.25 0.94 -26.38
N ASN A 141 16.61 0.08 -25.58
CA ASN A 141 17.16 -1.21 -25.18
C ASN A 141 16.81 -2.34 -26.17
N GLU A 142 15.89 -2.08 -27.10
CA GLU A 142 15.50 -3.00 -28.17
C GLU A 142 16.26 -2.74 -29.50
N GLN A 143 17.16 -1.76 -29.53
CA GLN A 143 18.08 -1.45 -30.65
C GLN A 143 19.52 -1.80 -30.29
#